data_AF-A0A0U4HEU8-F1
#
_entry.id   AF-A0A0U4HEU8-F1
#
_cell.length_a   1.000
_cell.length_b   1.000
_cell.length_c   1.000
_cell.angle_alpha   90.00
_cell.angle_beta   90.00
_cell.angle_gamma   90.00
#
_symmetry.space_group_name_H-M   'P 1'
#
loop_
_entity.id
_entity.type
_entity.pdbx_description
1 polymer ?
#
loop_
_entity_poly.entity_id
_entity_poly.type
_entity_poly.pdbx_seq_one_letter_code
_entity_poly.pdbx_strand_id
1 'polypeptide(L)'
;MAKFYCKSIDASVLRADIIMLITKRPLGDYDKNNKFSDNTAGIAFPRTVCHQCYKYGIVTDDNDLNERADTVAHESAHLLGCLHDGEGDERTGSKDCPAKDGYIMGDRNDKNGKKFSSCCKRSVRNQLQKADSRCIIEDCNVI
;
A
#
# COMPACT_ATOMS: atom_id res chain seq x y z
N MET A 1 -5.16 5.30 13.68
CA MET A 1 -4.35 6.28 12.92
C MET A 1 -5.22 7.32 12.20
N ALA A 2 -6.26 6.95 11.45
CA ALA A 2 -7.12 7.89 10.72
C ALA A 2 -7.59 9.13 11.52
N LYS A 3 -8.10 8.95 12.74
CA LYS A 3 -8.53 10.08 13.60
C LYS A 3 -7.44 11.14 13.82
N PHE A 4 -6.18 10.72 13.91
CA PHE A 4 -5.04 11.62 14.06
C PHE A 4 -4.77 12.37 12.75
N TYR A 5 -4.57 11.66 11.64
CA TYR A 5 -4.22 12.28 10.35
C TYR A 5 -5.35 13.16 9.78
N CYS A 6 -6.63 12.78 9.98
CA CYS A 6 -7.77 13.60 9.59
C CYS A 6 -7.77 15.00 10.21
N LYS A 7 -7.26 15.14 11.43
CA LYS A 7 -7.28 16.38 12.21
C LYS A 7 -5.91 17.03 12.32
N SER A 8 -4.90 16.43 11.70
CA SER A 8 -3.53 16.90 11.81
C SER A 8 -3.37 18.21 11.05
N ILE A 9 -2.77 19.19 11.73
CA ILE A 9 -2.33 20.47 11.16
C ILE A 9 -0.80 20.52 11.00
N ASP A 10 -0.12 19.40 11.27
CA ASP A 10 1.33 19.30 11.11
C ASP A 10 1.72 19.48 9.63
N ALA A 11 2.63 20.41 9.36
CA ALA A 11 3.02 20.77 8.00
C ALA A 11 3.67 19.60 7.23
N SER A 12 4.33 18.67 7.92
CA SER A 12 4.91 17.47 7.29
C SER A 12 3.81 16.49 6.91
N VAL A 13 2.81 16.30 7.77
CA VAL A 13 1.63 15.48 7.46
C VAL A 13 0.82 16.06 6.30
N LEU A 14 0.64 17.39 6.26
CA LEU A 14 -0.12 18.04 5.19
C LEU A 14 0.59 17.95 3.85
N ARG A 15 1.91 18.15 3.81
CA ARG A 15 2.70 18.12 2.55
C ARG A 15 3.06 16.73 2.05
N ALA A 16 3.12 15.72 2.92
CA ALA A 16 3.46 14.37 2.49
C ALA A 16 2.32 13.75 1.66
N ASP A 17 2.65 13.10 0.55
CA ASP A 17 1.68 12.30 -0.21
C ASP A 17 1.46 10.92 0.41
N ILE A 18 2.53 10.31 0.93
CA ILE A 18 2.48 9.02 1.63
C ILE A 18 3.20 9.15 2.98
N ILE A 19 2.57 8.62 4.03
CA ILE A 19 3.15 8.56 5.37
C ILE A 19 3.31 7.10 5.78
N MET A 20 4.55 6.66 6.04
CA MET A 20 4.83 5.29 6.50
C MET A 20 5.25 5.29 7.96
N LEU A 21 4.51 4.57 8.80
CA LEU A 21 4.91 4.27 10.16
C LEU A 21 5.64 2.93 10.20
N ILE A 22 6.89 2.93 10.65
CA ILE A 22 7.71 1.73 10.83
C ILE A 22 7.76 1.42 12.34
N THR A 23 7.44 0.18 12.73
CA THR A 23 7.35 -0.20 14.15
C THR A 23 7.93 -1.59 14.42
N LYS A 24 8.59 -1.76 15.58
CA LYS A 24 8.98 -3.10 16.09
C LYS A 24 7.87 -3.82 16.84
N ARG A 25 6.71 -3.19 17.01
CA ARG A 25 5.55 -3.84 17.64
C ARG A 25 4.88 -4.76 16.62
N PRO A 26 4.54 -6.01 17.01
CA PRO A 26 3.84 -6.92 16.11
C PRO A 26 2.50 -6.33 15.69
N LEU A 27 2.17 -6.48 14.41
CA LEU A 27 0.87 -6.15 13.85
C LEU A 27 0.08 -7.44 13.63
N GLY A 28 -1.22 -7.37 13.80
CA GLY A 28 -2.04 -8.57 13.76
C GLY A 28 -3.48 -8.31 14.15
N ASP A 29 -4.26 -9.38 14.08
CA ASP A 29 -5.68 -9.37 14.41
C ASP A 29 -5.99 -10.38 15.50
N TYR A 30 -7.10 -10.17 16.18
CA TYR A 30 -7.67 -11.13 17.11
C TYR A 30 -8.66 -12.03 16.37
N ASP A 31 -8.54 -13.34 16.56
CA ASP A 31 -9.54 -14.28 16.08
C ASP A 31 -10.84 -14.20 16.91
N LYS A 32 -11.86 -14.96 16.50
CA LYS A 32 -13.15 -15.06 17.21
C LYS A 32 -13.06 -15.55 18.66
N ASN A 33 -11.91 -16.09 19.07
CA ASN A 33 -11.64 -16.59 20.42
C ASN A 33 -10.73 -15.64 21.22
N ASN A 34 -10.52 -14.40 20.76
CA ASN A 34 -9.59 -13.42 21.34
C ASN A 34 -8.12 -13.87 21.36
N LYS A 35 -7.71 -14.79 20.47
CA LYS A 35 -6.31 -15.12 20.26
C LYS A 35 -5.70 -14.15 19.24
N PHE A 36 -4.62 -13.47 19.64
CA PHE A 36 -3.86 -12.60 18.74
C PHE A 36 -3.02 -13.43 17.76
N SER A 37 -3.01 -13.03 16.48
CA SER A 37 -2.16 -13.59 15.43
C SER A 37 -1.34 -12.47 14.79
N ASP A 38 -0.02 -12.57 14.84
CA ASP A 38 0.94 -11.56 14.40
C ASP A 38 1.46 -11.75 12.97
N ASN A 39 0.62 -12.31 12.09
CA ASN A 39 1.00 -12.64 10.70
C ASN A 39 0.91 -11.43 9.75
N THR A 40 0.73 -10.22 10.27
CA THR A 40 0.55 -9.01 9.47
C THR A 40 1.88 -8.25 9.41
N ALA A 41 2.47 -8.16 8.23
CA ALA A 41 3.69 -7.39 8.00
C ALA A 41 3.41 -5.89 7.79
N GLY A 42 2.26 -5.55 7.23
CA GLY A 42 1.89 -4.17 6.95
C GLY A 42 0.39 -3.99 6.74
N ILE A 43 -0.06 -2.73 6.82
CA ILE A 43 -1.45 -2.33 6.59
C ILE A 43 -1.48 -0.96 5.93
N ALA A 44 -2.18 -0.85 4.79
CA ALA A 44 -2.55 0.39 4.13
C ALA A 44 -3.95 0.28 3.50
N PHE A 45 -4.57 1.44 3.25
CA PHE A 45 -5.89 1.50 2.60
C PHE A 45 -5.73 1.62 1.08
N PRO A 46 -6.38 0.77 0.28
CA PRO A 46 -6.27 0.89 -1.16
C PRO A 46 -6.84 2.21 -1.69
N ARG A 47 -6.15 2.84 -2.65
CA ARG A 47 -6.62 4.04 -3.39
C ARG A 47 -6.82 5.30 -2.55
N THR A 48 -6.02 5.48 -1.49
CA THR A 48 -6.16 6.62 -0.56
C THR A 48 -4.97 7.57 -0.55
N VAL A 49 -4.05 7.49 -1.52
CA VAL A 49 -2.81 8.30 -1.56
C VAL A 49 -3.03 9.81 -1.40
N CYS A 50 -4.11 10.39 -1.92
CA CYS A 50 -4.42 11.82 -1.71
C CYS A 50 -5.49 12.09 -0.64
N HIS A 51 -5.96 11.05 0.04
CA HIS A 51 -6.98 11.21 1.07
C HIS A 51 -6.31 11.53 2.42
N GLN A 52 -6.42 12.77 2.89
CA GLN A 52 -5.77 13.26 4.13
C GLN A 52 -5.89 12.30 5.33
N CYS A 53 -7.06 11.72 5.54
CA CYS A 53 -7.30 10.76 6.62
C CYS A 53 -6.65 9.38 6.46
N TYR A 54 -6.28 8.96 5.25
CA TYR A 54 -5.95 7.56 4.94
C TYR A 54 -4.72 7.40 4.03
N LYS A 55 -3.96 8.47 3.78
CA LYS A 55 -2.71 8.47 3.01
C LYS A 55 -1.51 7.91 3.77
N TYR A 56 -1.74 6.89 4.59
CA TYR A 56 -0.71 6.30 5.45
C TYR A 56 -0.72 4.78 5.39
N GLY A 57 0.47 4.20 5.60
CA GLY A 57 0.67 2.79 5.88
C GLY A 57 1.38 2.58 7.21
N ILE A 58 1.26 1.39 7.76
CA ILE A 58 2.06 0.92 8.89
C ILE A 58 2.76 -0.38 8.48
N VAL A 59 4.03 -0.53 8.84
CA VAL A 59 4.83 -1.72 8.53
C VAL A 59 5.61 -2.15 9.76
N THR A 60 5.76 -3.45 9.92
CA THR A 60 6.57 -4.07 10.96
C THR A 60 8.05 -4.01 10.56
N ASP A 61 8.93 -3.74 11.52
CA ASP A 61 10.38 -3.83 11.39
C ASP A 61 10.84 -5.17 11.94
N ASP A 62 10.92 -6.17 11.06
CA ASP A 62 11.35 -7.55 11.33
C ASP A 62 12.87 -7.72 11.49
N ASN A 63 13.63 -6.62 11.38
CA ASN A 63 15.09 -6.54 11.33
C ASN A 63 15.74 -7.09 10.04
N ASP A 64 14.97 -7.54 9.04
CA ASP A 64 15.48 -7.77 7.68
C ASP A 64 15.22 -6.53 6.82
N LEU A 65 16.31 -5.85 6.41
CA LEU A 65 16.23 -4.62 5.64
C LEU A 65 15.52 -4.81 4.29
N ASN A 66 15.72 -5.95 3.62
CA ASN A 66 15.13 -6.20 2.31
C ASN A 66 13.64 -6.50 2.47
N GLU A 67 13.28 -7.31 3.46
CA GLU A 67 11.88 -7.66 3.72
C GLU A 67 11.05 -6.43 4.13
N ARG A 68 11.64 -5.54 4.93
CA ARG A 68 11.01 -4.25 5.26
C ARG A 68 10.83 -3.36 4.03
N ALA A 69 11.84 -3.25 3.15
CA ALA A 69 11.73 -2.43 1.94
C ALA A 69 10.62 -2.96 1.01
N ASP A 70 10.50 -4.28 0.91
CA ASP A 70 9.46 -4.92 0.11
C ASP A 70 8.06 -4.69 0.72
N THR A 71 7.93 -4.75 2.04
CA THR A 71 6.67 -4.43 2.73
C THR A 71 6.29 -2.97 2.57
N VAL A 72 7.24 -2.03 2.66
CA VAL A 72 6.97 -0.61 2.37
C VAL A 72 6.50 -0.41 0.94
N ALA A 73 7.11 -1.11 -0.02
CA ALA A 73 6.69 -1.07 -1.42
C ALA A 73 5.27 -1.65 -1.61
N HIS A 74 4.96 -2.75 -0.94
CA HIS A 74 3.63 -3.39 -0.95
C HIS A 74 2.55 -2.44 -0.44
N GLU A 75 2.73 -1.86 0.74
CA GLU A 75 1.75 -0.95 1.34
C GLU A 75 1.62 0.37 0.54
N SER A 76 2.72 0.86 -0.02
CA SER A 76 2.68 2.03 -0.92
C SER A 76 1.86 1.74 -2.18
N ALA A 77 1.98 0.53 -2.75
CA ALA A 77 1.20 0.13 -3.91
C ALA A 77 -0.29 0.03 -3.60
N HIS A 78 -0.67 -0.40 -2.39
CA HIS A 78 -2.06 -0.29 -1.94
C HIS A 78 -2.56 1.16 -1.97
N LEU A 79 -1.85 2.10 -1.34
CA LEU A 79 -2.23 3.52 -1.34
C LEU A 79 -2.41 4.07 -2.77
N LEU A 80 -1.53 3.67 -3.69
CA LEU A 80 -1.55 4.02 -5.12
C LEU A 80 -2.62 3.29 -5.94
N GLY A 81 -3.31 2.33 -5.34
CA GLY A 81 -4.55 1.74 -5.85
C GLY A 81 -4.48 0.28 -6.28
N CYS A 82 -3.37 -0.42 -6.00
CA CYS A 82 -3.28 -1.86 -6.21
C CYS A 82 -4.07 -2.62 -5.15
N LEU A 83 -4.76 -3.68 -5.57
CA LEU A 83 -5.22 -4.76 -4.70
C LEU A 83 -4.19 -5.90 -4.77
N HIS A 84 -4.32 -6.90 -3.89
CA HIS A 84 -3.55 -8.13 -4.02
C HIS A 84 -3.83 -8.80 -5.37
N ASP A 85 -2.79 -9.41 -5.96
CA ASP A 85 -2.90 -10.20 -7.17
C ASP A 85 -3.84 -11.40 -6.90
N GLY A 86 -4.84 -11.60 -7.75
CA GLY A 86 -5.86 -12.63 -7.61
C GLY A 86 -7.14 -12.14 -6.93
N GLU A 87 -7.14 -10.91 -6.40
CA GLU A 87 -8.30 -10.33 -5.72
C GLU A 87 -9.05 -9.25 -6.54
N GLY A 88 -10.26 -8.94 -6.09
CA GLY A 88 -11.12 -7.91 -6.69
C GLY A 88 -11.85 -8.39 -7.95
N ASP A 89 -12.18 -7.44 -8.83
CA ASP A 89 -12.81 -7.71 -10.13
C ASP A 89 -11.77 -7.62 -11.28
N GLU A 90 -12.14 -8.08 -12.48
CA GLU A 90 -11.23 -8.09 -13.64
C GLU A 90 -11.00 -6.70 -14.26
N ARG A 91 -11.87 -5.71 -13.97
CA ARG A 91 -11.86 -4.39 -14.63
C ARG A 91 -11.08 -3.34 -13.84
N THR A 92 -11.11 -3.43 -12.53
CA THR A 92 -10.56 -2.47 -11.58
C THR A 92 -9.71 -3.12 -10.50
N GLY A 93 -9.82 -4.44 -10.31
CA GLY A 93 -8.96 -5.23 -9.43
C GLY A 93 -7.85 -5.96 -10.19
N SER A 94 -7.38 -7.05 -9.58
CA SER A 94 -6.23 -7.84 -10.04
C SER A 94 -6.57 -9.32 -10.22
N LYS A 95 -7.86 -9.64 -10.42
CA LYS A 95 -8.35 -11.03 -10.53
C LYS A 95 -7.69 -11.81 -11.69
N ASP A 96 -7.26 -11.11 -12.73
CA ASP A 96 -6.57 -11.64 -13.91
C ASP A 96 -5.06 -11.86 -13.73
N CYS A 97 -4.48 -11.44 -12.60
CA CYS A 97 -3.09 -11.78 -12.22
C CYS A 97 -3.09 -12.72 -11.02
N PRO A 98 -2.81 -14.03 -11.20
CA PRO A 98 -2.79 -14.97 -10.08
C PRO A 98 -1.75 -14.62 -9.00
N ALA A 99 -2.11 -14.71 -7.72
CA ALA A 99 -1.18 -14.51 -6.59
C ALA A 99 0.10 -15.36 -6.73
N LYS A 100 -0.07 -16.62 -7.17
CA LYS A 100 1.01 -17.61 -7.39
C LYS A 100 2.04 -17.22 -8.45
N ASP A 101 1.78 -16.19 -9.26
CA ASP A 101 2.79 -15.66 -10.18
C ASP A 101 3.96 -14.99 -9.40
N GLY A 102 3.73 -14.69 -8.12
CA GLY A 102 4.75 -14.38 -7.12
C GLY A 102 5.35 -12.99 -7.23
N TYR A 103 4.55 -12.01 -7.65
CA TYR A 103 4.88 -10.58 -7.56
C TYR A 103 4.71 -10.06 -6.14
N ILE A 104 5.13 -8.81 -5.88
CA ILE A 104 5.05 -8.16 -4.55
C ILE A 104 3.63 -8.14 -3.97
N MET A 105 2.59 -8.06 -4.82
CA MET A 105 1.18 -8.03 -4.38
C MET A 105 0.55 -9.43 -4.28
N GLY A 106 1.32 -10.51 -4.44
CA GLY A 106 0.85 -11.90 -4.34
C GLY A 106 1.78 -12.74 -3.46
N ASP A 107 1.93 -14.03 -3.78
CA ASP A 107 2.64 -15.02 -2.94
C ASP A 107 4.18 -14.95 -3.02
N ARG A 108 4.75 -13.82 -3.48
CA ARG A 108 6.19 -13.52 -3.68
C ARG A 108 7.14 -14.73 -3.87
N ASN A 109 7.72 -14.84 -5.06
CA ASN A 109 8.75 -15.86 -5.36
C ASN A 109 10.10 -15.24 -5.77
N ASP A 110 11.15 -16.05 -5.91
CA ASP A 110 12.50 -15.58 -6.26
C ASP A 110 12.58 -14.88 -7.63
N LYS A 111 11.66 -15.18 -8.56
CA LYS A 111 11.68 -14.67 -9.93
C LYS A 111 11.03 -13.29 -10.06
N ASN A 112 9.94 -13.07 -9.33
CA ASN A 112 9.05 -11.92 -9.48
C ASN A 112 8.88 -11.11 -8.19
N GLY A 113 9.34 -11.60 -7.04
CA GLY A 113 9.09 -11.03 -5.71
C GLY A 113 9.69 -9.65 -5.44
N LYS A 114 10.36 -9.05 -6.44
CA LYS A 114 10.87 -7.67 -6.46
C LYS A 114 10.23 -6.81 -7.56
N LYS A 115 9.08 -7.24 -8.08
CA LYS A 115 8.38 -6.61 -9.20
C LYS A 115 6.89 -6.49 -8.89
N PHE A 116 6.24 -5.52 -9.52
CA PHE A 116 4.79 -5.42 -9.59
C PHE A 116 4.25 -6.11 -10.85
N SER A 117 3.11 -6.81 -10.71
CA SER A 117 2.39 -7.44 -11.81
C SER A 117 1.88 -6.42 -12.83
N SER A 118 1.44 -6.89 -14.00
CA SER A 118 0.73 -6.05 -14.98
C SER A 118 -0.57 -5.49 -14.41
N CYS A 119 -1.26 -6.22 -13.53
CA CYS A 119 -2.50 -5.79 -12.89
C CYS A 119 -2.27 -4.63 -11.93
N CYS A 120 -1.27 -4.72 -11.04
CA CYS A 120 -0.95 -3.60 -10.17
C CYS A 120 -0.56 -2.35 -10.98
N LYS A 121 0.29 -2.50 -12.02
CA LYS A 121 0.65 -1.38 -12.92
C LYS A 121 -0.55 -0.76 -13.61
N ARG A 122 -1.52 -1.58 -14.04
CA ARG A 122 -2.78 -1.11 -14.64
C ARG A 122 -3.64 -0.36 -13.63
N SER A 123 -3.77 -0.87 -12.41
CA SER A 123 -4.53 -0.23 -11.33
C SER A 123 -3.96 1.13 -10.94
N VAL A 124 -2.63 1.24 -10.81
CA VAL A 124 -1.97 2.54 -10.56
C VAL A 124 -2.19 3.48 -11.74
N ARG A 125 -2.04 3.02 -12.99
CA ARG A 125 -2.31 3.86 -14.17
C ARG A 125 -3.75 4.39 -14.16
N ASN A 126 -4.73 3.55 -13.83
CA ASN A 126 -6.12 3.95 -13.73
C ASN A 126 -6.36 4.94 -12.58
N GLN A 127 -5.67 4.78 -11.45
CA GLN A 127 -5.76 5.72 -10.33
C GLN A 127 -5.19 7.08 -10.73
N LEU A 128 -4.02 7.14 -11.38
CA LEU A 128 -3.40 8.38 -11.86
C LEU A 128 -4.26 9.18 -12.86
N GLN A 129 -5.24 8.54 -13.51
CA GLN A 129 -6.17 9.23 -14.41
C GLN A 129 -7.33 9.92 -13.67
N LYS A 130 -7.50 9.68 -12.37
CA LYS A 130 -8.58 10.28 -11.58
C LYS A 130 -8.18 11.64 -11.04
N ALA A 131 -9.13 12.57 -11.04
CA ALA A 131 -8.93 13.92 -10.51
C ALA A 131 -8.53 13.94 -9.02
N ASP A 132 -8.96 12.93 -8.25
CA ASP A 132 -8.62 12.79 -6.83
C ASP A 132 -7.15 12.41 -6.58
N SER A 133 -6.38 12.08 -7.63
CA SER A 133 -4.97 11.68 -7.53
C SER A 133 -3.99 12.82 -7.81
N ARG A 134 -4.48 14.06 -7.87
CA ARG A 134 -3.67 15.23 -8.28
C ARG A 134 -2.51 15.53 -7.33
N CYS A 135 -2.55 15.12 -6.06
CA CYS A 135 -1.45 15.37 -5.12
C CYS A 135 -0.13 14.72 -5.54
N ILE A 136 -0.18 13.59 -6.26
CA ILE A 136 1.01 12.84 -6.73
C ILE A 136 1.33 13.08 -8.22
N ILE A 137 0.77 14.12 -8.83
CA ILE A 137 0.97 14.44 -10.25
C ILE A 137 1.45 15.88 -10.36
N GLU A 138 2.70 16.05 -10.79
CA GLU A 138 3.30 17.35 -11.08
C GLU A 138 3.47 17.54 -12.58
N ASP A 139 3.09 18.70 -13.11
CA ASP A 139 3.31 19.04 -14.50
C ASP A 139 4.77 19.51 -14.66
N CYS A 140 5.60 18.73 -15.35
CA CYS A 140 7.04 19.01 -15.53
C CYS A 140 7.35 20.29 -16.32
N ASN A 141 6.34 20.98 -16.85
CA ASN A 141 6.48 22.20 -17.65
C ASN A 141 6.34 23.50 -16.83
N VAL A 142 6.29 23.40 -15.50
CA VAL A 142 6.22 24.55 -14.59
C VAL A 142 7.55 24.72 -13.82
N ILE A 143 8.66 24.71 -14.55
CA ILE A 143 9.99 25.12 -14.05
C ILE A 143 10.34 26.48 -14.67
#